data_AF-A0A257GHU2-F1
#
_entry.id   AF-A0A257GHU2-F1
#
_cell.length_a   1.000
_cell.length_b   1.000
_cell.length_c   1.000
_cell.angle_alpha   90.00
_cell.angle_beta   90.00
_cell.angle_gamma   90.00
#
_symmetry.space_group_name_H-M   'P 1'
#
loop_
_entity.id
_entity.type
_entity.pdbx_description
1 polymer ?
#
loop_
_entity_poly.entity_id
_entity_poly.type
_entity_poly.pdbx_seq_one_letter_code
_entity_poly.pdbx_strand_id
1 'polypeptide(L)'
;MAKLSRDLSSGTLHPRENISGAGALGALNAEIVINADGASTVSLDLRGTFSLTVEVAGSVDGTNWTLLAVRSISGGTYLAAVTGAAAGAWVAACAGFAKIRARVTAYTSGAATATLLAATGLLDDRLLGEVSSNAATITAALSTAATLTLTAPGAGLRHYITGLRIERHAAALLTAGTTPVVITTTNLPGALAFSIPMEAAAQGSVYEKSIDPARAIMASAQNTATTIVAPLTTSVIWRLSATFYVAP
;
A
#
# COMPACT_ATOMS: atom_id res chain seq x y z
N MET A 1 30.19 2.88 -2.86
CA MET A 1 31.01 2.30 -3.94
C MET A 1 30.15 2.28 -5.19
N ALA A 2 30.55 2.96 -6.27
CA ALA A 2 29.74 2.99 -7.50
C ALA A 2 29.60 1.56 -8.05
N LYS A 3 28.37 1.09 -8.23
CA LYS A 3 28.10 -0.28 -8.70
C LYS A 3 28.51 -0.36 -10.17
N LEU A 4 29.58 -1.10 -10.45
CA LEU A 4 29.95 -1.47 -11.82
C LEU A 4 29.00 -2.58 -12.27
N SER A 5 28.08 -2.29 -13.19
CA SER A 5 27.17 -3.28 -13.78
C SER A 5 27.50 -3.44 -15.26
N ARG A 6 27.68 -4.69 -15.71
CA ARG A 6 27.92 -5.03 -17.12
C ARG A 6 26.68 -4.69 -17.94
N ASP A 7 26.87 -4.03 -19.07
CA ASP A 7 25.83 -3.92 -20.07
C ASP A 7 25.67 -5.24 -20.81
N LEU A 8 24.49 -5.85 -20.71
CA LEU A 8 24.20 -7.15 -21.31
C LEU A 8 24.05 -7.06 -22.84
N SER A 9 23.86 -5.86 -23.39
CA SER A 9 23.75 -5.63 -24.84
C SER A 9 25.10 -5.41 -25.53
N SER A 10 26.03 -4.69 -24.88
CA SER A 10 27.37 -4.39 -25.43
C SER A 10 28.50 -5.26 -24.85
N GLY A 11 28.24 -5.97 -23.74
CA GLY A 11 29.20 -6.87 -23.11
C GLY A 11 30.34 -6.18 -22.36
N THR A 12 30.42 -4.84 -22.37
CA THR A 12 31.47 -4.04 -21.73
C THR A 12 31.09 -3.55 -20.32
N LEU A 13 32.12 -3.35 -19.47
CA LEU A 13 32.00 -2.80 -18.11
C LEU A 13 32.26 -1.29 -18.16
N HIS A 14 31.21 -0.48 -18.18
CA HIS A 14 31.30 0.98 -18.06
C HIS A 14 30.65 1.46 -16.75
N PRO A 15 31.05 2.62 -16.19
CA PRO A 15 30.24 3.33 -15.20
C PRO A 15 28.88 3.59 -15.84
N ARG A 16 27.82 2.97 -15.33
CA ARG A 16 26.58 2.88 -16.11
C ARG A 16 25.81 4.19 -16.13
N GLU A 17 25.44 4.63 -17.33
CA GLU A 17 24.34 5.56 -17.55
C GLU A 17 22.97 4.87 -17.30
N ASN A 18 21.92 5.67 -17.10
CA ASN A 18 20.58 5.13 -16.92
C ASN A 18 20.09 4.48 -18.23
N ILE A 19 19.51 3.29 -18.14
CA ILE A 19 18.88 2.63 -19.29
C ILE A 19 17.49 3.24 -19.45
N SER A 20 17.12 3.63 -20.66
CA SER A 20 15.75 4.12 -20.92
C SER A 20 15.13 3.49 -22.15
N GLY A 21 13.81 3.47 -22.17
CA GLY A 21 13.00 3.05 -23.31
C GLY A 21 11.70 3.82 -23.30
N ALA A 22 11.27 4.30 -24.47
CA ALA A 22 10.06 5.09 -24.61
C ALA A 22 9.16 4.52 -25.72
N GLY A 23 7.86 4.77 -25.59
CA GLY A 23 6.87 4.27 -26.53
C GLY A 23 5.47 4.82 -26.26
N ALA A 24 4.54 4.54 -27.16
CA ALA A 24 3.14 4.91 -26.99
C ALA A 24 2.35 3.76 -26.36
N LEU A 25 1.71 4.02 -25.23
CA LEU A 25 0.74 3.13 -24.59
C LEU A 25 -0.67 3.61 -24.94
N GLY A 26 -1.21 3.10 -26.06
CA GLY A 26 -2.48 3.56 -26.64
C GLY A 26 -3.52 2.48 -26.91
N ALA A 27 -3.32 1.27 -26.39
CA ALA A 27 -4.25 0.15 -26.52
C ALA A 27 -4.05 -0.86 -25.39
N LEU A 28 -5.02 -1.75 -25.20
CA LEU A 28 -4.88 -2.89 -24.30
C LEU A 28 -3.67 -3.74 -24.71
N ASN A 29 -2.85 -4.15 -23.73
CA ASN A 29 -1.61 -4.91 -23.91
C ASN A 29 -0.48 -4.16 -24.65
N ALA A 30 -0.64 -2.88 -24.97
CA ALA A 30 0.50 -2.07 -25.38
C ALA A 30 1.55 -2.11 -24.25
N GLU A 31 2.82 -2.32 -24.61
CA GLU A 31 3.89 -2.45 -23.64
C GLU A 31 5.20 -1.83 -24.13
N ILE A 32 6.03 -1.47 -23.14
CA ILE A 32 7.43 -1.09 -23.32
C ILE A 32 8.24 -2.00 -22.41
N VAL A 33 9.31 -2.58 -22.94
CA VAL A 33 10.20 -3.47 -22.20
C VAL A 33 11.63 -2.92 -22.27
N ILE A 34 12.28 -2.83 -21.13
CA ILE A 34 13.70 -2.47 -21.02
C ILE A 34 14.44 -3.55 -20.23
N ASN A 35 15.76 -3.62 -20.42
CA ASN A 35 16.61 -4.43 -19.56
C ASN A 35 16.88 -3.67 -18.25
N ALA A 36 16.87 -4.39 -17.11
CA ALA A 36 17.24 -3.82 -15.81
C ALA A 36 18.74 -3.97 -15.55
N ASP A 37 19.34 -5.10 -15.95
CA ASP A 37 20.78 -5.34 -15.92
C ASP A 37 21.49 -4.97 -14.60
N GLY A 38 20.86 -5.23 -13.46
CA GLY A 38 21.41 -4.90 -12.15
C GLY A 38 21.14 -3.47 -11.67
N ALA A 39 20.26 -2.73 -12.35
CA ALA A 39 19.60 -1.54 -11.82
C ALA A 39 18.86 -1.85 -10.50
N SER A 40 18.80 -0.85 -9.64
CA SER A 40 18.12 -0.93 -8.35
C SER A 40 16.75 -0.27 -8.37
N THR A 41 16.57 0.72 -9.25
CA THR A 41 15.34 1.49 -9.41
C THR A 41 14.87 1.52 -10.85
N VAL A 42 13.56 1.59 -11.01
CA VAL A 42 12.93 1.95 -12.27
C VAL A 42 11.97 3.12 -12.04
N SER A 43 11.94 4.04 -12.98
CA SER A 43 10.96 5.12 -13.05
C SER A 43 10.11 4.98 -14.31
N LEU A 44 8.82 5.31 -14.17
CA LEU A 44 7.85 5.39 -15.25
C LEU A 44 7.39 6.84 -15.34
N ASP A 45 7.50 7.46 -16.51
CA ASP A 45 6.91 8.76 -16.82
C ASP A 45 5.79 8.57 -17.85
N LEU A 46 4.59 9.04 -17.56
CA LEU A 46 3.45 9.02 -18.48
C LEU A 46 3.03 10.44 -18.82
N ARG A 47 3.01 10.78 -20.11
CA ARG A 47 2.62 12.10 -20.63
C ARG A 47 1.52 11.97 -21.69
N GLY A 48 0.74 13.03 -21.87
CA GLY A 48 -0.35 13.10 -22.84
C GLY A 48 -1.74 12.97 -22.20
N THR A 49 -2.73 12.71 -23.04
CA THR A 49 -4.14 12.56 -22.63
C THR A 49 -4.59 11.13 -22.85
N PHE A 50 -4.98 10.46 -21.76
CA PHE A 50 -5.32 9.05 -21.75
C PHE A 50 -6.28 8.70 -20.61
N SER A 51 -6.91 7.54 -20.71
CA SER A 51 -7.59 6.85 -19.63
C SER A 51 -7.31 5.35 -19.79
N LEU A 52 -6.40 4.84 -18.96
CA LEU A 52 -5.90 3.47 -19.03
C LEU A 52 -5.34 3.03 -17.66
N THR A 53 -5.03 1.75 -17.53
CA THR A 53 -4.30 1.19 -16.37
C THR A 53 -2.96 0.65 -16.85
N VAL A 54 -1.86 1.20 -16.34
CA VAL A 54 -0.48 0.73 -16.59
C VAL A 54 0.07 0.03 -15.37
N GLU A 55 0.45 -1.23 -15.54
CA GLU A 55 1.25 -1.96 -14.55
C GLU A 55 2.74 -1.83 -14.88
N VAL A 56 3.58 -1.78 -13.85
CA VAL A 56 5.03 -1.98 -13.99
C VAL A 56 5.35 -3.36 -13.43
N ALA A 57 6.13 -4.15 -14.15
CA ALA A 57 6.48 -5.50 -13.73
C ALA A 57 7.93 -5.84 -14.06
N GLY A 58 8.56 -6.65 -13.22
CA GLY A 58 9.90 -7.18 -13.41
C GLY A 58 9.89 -8.66 -13.74
N SER A 59 10.86 -9.10 -14.53
CA SER A 59 11.05 -10.52 -14.88
C SER A 59 12.50 -10.94 -14.68
N VAL A 60 12.70 -12.14 -14.12
CA VAL A 60 14.03 -12.75 -13.94
C VAL A 60 14.42 -13.58 -15.16
N ASP A 61 13.44 -14.20 -15.83
CA ASP A 61 13.62 -15.14 -16.94
C ASP A 61 13.14 -14.59 -18.30
N GLY A 62 12.59 -13.38 -18.32
CA GLY A 62 12.00 -12.74 -19.50
C GLY A 62 10.61 -13.26 -19.89
N THR A 63 10.03 -14.18 -19.13
CA THR A 63 8.75 -14.83 -19.45
C THR A 63 7.73 -14.64 -18.33
N ASN A 64 8.12 -14.88 -17.08
CA ASN A 64 7.29 -14.71 -15.91
C ASN A 64 7.48 -13.29 -15.34
N TRP A 65 6.38 -12.59 -15.13
CA TRP A 65 6.39 -11.17 -14.74
C TRP A 65 5.77 -11.00 -13.36
N THR A 66 6.53 -10.40 -12.45
CA THR A 66 6.10 -10.05 -11.10
C THR A 66 5.80 -8.56 -11.05
N LEU A 67 4.61 -8.20 -10.55
CA LEU A 67 4.19 -6.81 -10.39
C LEU A 67 5.16 -6.06 -9.46
N LEU A 68 5.53 -4.84 -9.85
CA LEU A 68 6.29 -3.91 -9.04
C LEU A 68 5.36 -2.79 -8.59
N ALA A 69 5.21 -2.63 -7.28
CA ALA A 69 4.47 -1.50 -6.75
C ALA A 69 5.22 -0.20 -7.06
N VAL A 70 4.47 0.79 -7.54
CA VAL A 70 4.98 2.11 -7.92
C VAL A 70 4.48 3.17 -6.95
N ARG A 71 5.29 4.18 -6.67
CA ARG A 71 4.89 5.39 -5.93
C ARG A 71 5.18 6.62 -6.76
N SER A 72 4.40 7.69 -6.62
CA SER A 72 4.70 8.94 -7.32
C SER A 72 6.02 9.53 -6.81
N ILE A 73 6.80 10.13 -7.71
CA ILE A 73 8.05 10.82 -7.31
C ILE A 73 7.78 12.02 -6.40
N SER A 74 6.61 12.64 -6.53
CA SER A 74 6.16 13.74 -5.67
C SER A 74 5.78 13.30 -4.26
N GLY A 75 5.89 12.00 -3.96
CA GLY A 75 5.48 11.38 -2.70
C GLY A 75 4.08 10.75 -2.78
N GLY A 76 3.69 10.06 -1.71
CA GLY A 76 2.38 9.41 -1.57
C GLY A 76 2.47 7.90 -1.40
N THR A 77 1.30 7.25 -1.47
CA THR A 77 1.12 5.82 -1.24
C THR A 77 1.61 4.98 -2.43
N TYR A 78 2.06 3.75 -2.16
CA TYR A 78 2.30 2.76 -3.20
C TYR A 78 1.01 2.33 -3.89
N LEU A 79 1.10 2.14 -5.19
CA LEU A 79 0.03 1.69 -6.08
C LEU A 79 0.50 0.44 -6.82
N ALA A 80 -0.41 -0.52 -6.98
CA ALA A 80 -0.17 -1.70 -7.80
C ALA A 80 -0.08 -1.37 -9.30
N ALA A 81 -0.81 -0.34 -9.76
CA ALA A 81 -0.82 0.14 -11.13
C ALA A 81 -1.24 1.60 -11.18
N VAL A 82 -0.78 2.34 -12.20
CA VAL A 82 -1.24 3.71 -12.48
C VAL A 82 -2.54 3.62 -13.26
N THR A 83 -3.64 4.13 -12.71
CA THR A 83 -4.99 3.98 -13.29
C THR A 83 -5.62 5.33 -13.62
N GLY A 84 -6.37 5.38 -14.72
CA GLY A 84 -7.16 6.53 -15.15
C GLY A 84 -6.35 7.51 -16.00
N ALA A 85 -6.58 8.80 -15.79
CA ALA A 85 -5.96 9.90 -16.54
C ALA A 85 -4.77 10.54 -15.79
N ALA A 86 -4.11 9.76 -14.92
CA ALA A 86 -3.00 10.25 -14.12
C ALA A 86 -1.73 10.34 -14.97
N ALA A 87 -1.40 11.53 -15.48
CA ALA A 87 -0.09 11.85 -16.07
C ALA A 87 0.90 12.26 -14.97
N GLY A 88 2.16 11.85 -15.09
CA GLY A 88 3.16 12.09 -14.05
C GLY A 88 4.33 11.12 -14.09
N ALA A 89 5.11 11.11 -13.01
CA ALA A 89 6.25 10.22 -12.85
C ALA A 89 6.11 9.38 -11.57
N TRP A 90 6.45 8.10 -11.68
CA TRP A 90 6.46 7.12 -10.60
C TRP A 90 7.79 6.40 -10.54
N VAL A 91 8.09 5.82 -9.38
CA VAL A 91 9.30 5.06 -9.11
C VAL A 91 8.96 3.76 -8.40
N ALA A 92 9.73 2.71 -8.68
CA ALA A 92 9.67 1.41 -8.03
C ALA A 92 11.07 0.81 -7.86
N ALA A 93 11.21 -0.11 -6.92
CA ALA A 93 12.41 -0.93 -6.79
C ALA A 93 12.41 -2.04 -7.85
N CYS A 94 13.53 -2.22 -8.55
CA CYS A 94 13.69 -3.26 -9.58
C CYS A 94 14.88 -4.18 -9.33
N ALA A 95 15.51 -4.08 -8.16
CA ALA A 95 16.64 -4.92 -7.81
C ALA A 95 16.26 -6.41 -7.87
N GLY A 96 17.05 -7.21 -8.57
CA GLY A 96 16.84 -8.65 -8.72
C GLY A 96 16.12 -9.08 -10.00
N PHE A 97 15.60 -8.14 -10.79
CA PHE A 97 14.99 -8.44 -12.09
C PHE A 97 15.97 -8.21 -13.24
N ALA A 98 15.87 -9.04 -14.29
CA ALA A 98 16.65 -8.94 -15.52
C ALA A 98 16.00 -7.99 -16.54
N LYS A 99 14.66 -7.98 -16.60
CA LYS A 99 13.86 -7.12 -17.48
C LYS A 99 12.77 -6.41 -16.71
N ILE A 100 12.37 -5.24 -17.18
CA ILE A 100 11.25 -4.45 -16.67
C ILE A 100 10.32 -4.12 -17.82
N ARG A 101 9.03 -4.18 -17.57
CA ARG A 101 8.00 -3.73 -18.51
C ARG A 101 7.05 -2.75 -17.87
N ALA A 102 6.47 -1.90 -18.71
CA ALA A 102 5.25 -1.17 -18.46
C ALA A 102 4.21 -1.66 -19.45
N ARG A 103 3.07 -2.16 -18.98
CA ARG A 103 2.03 -2.76 -19.83
C ARG A 103 0.66 -2.19 -19.49
N VAL A 104 -0.13 -1.93 -20.52
CA VAL A 104 -1.54 -1.56 -20.35
C VAL A 104 -2.39 -2.80 -20.06
N THR A 105 -3.03 -2.84 -18.89
CA THR A 105 -3.92 -3.94 -18.46
C THR A 105 -5.40 -3.60 -18.57
N ALA A 106 -5.74 -2.31 -18.65
CA ALA A 106 -7.07 -1.84 -19.00
C ALA A 106 -6.95 -0.59 -19.87
N TYR A 107 -7.82 -0.45 -20.86
CA TYR A 107 -7.79 0.68 -21.79
C TYR A 107 -9.21 1.22 -21.99
N THR A 108 -9.37 2.53 -21.88
CA THR A 108 -10.62 3.23 -22.17
C THR A 108 -10.46 4.16 -23.36
N SER A 109 -9.45 5.06 -23.36
CA SER A 109 -9.27 6.04 -24.44
C SER A 109 -7.89 6.72 -24.41
N GLY A 110 -7.52 7.35 -25.53
CA GLY A 110 -6.32 8.20 -25.64
C GLY A 110 -5.01 7.41 -25.73
N ALA A 111 -3.87 8.09 -25.58
CA ALA A 111 -2.57 7.42 -25.60
C ALA A 111 -1.59 8.16 -24.69
N ALA A 112 -0.87 7.39 -23.87
CA ALA A 112 0.22 7.92 -23.06
C ALA A 112 1.55 7.75 -23.82
N THR A 113 2.33 8.82 -23.93
CA THR A 113 3.76 8.69 -24.21
C THR A 113 4.43 8.28 -22.91
N ALA A 114 4.89 7.03 -22.87
CA ALA A 114 5.48 6.43 -21.69
C ALA A 114 6.99 6.32 -21.84
N THR A 115 7.73 6.66 -20.78
CA THR A 115 9.18 6.46 -20.69
C THR A 115 9.48 5.62 -19.46
N LEU A 116 10.17 4.50 -19.65
CA LEU A 116 10.79 3.75 -18.59
C LEU A 116 12.26 4.13 -18.48
N LEU A 117 12.74 4.29 -17.26
CA LEU A 117 14.15 4.54 -16.98
C LEU A 117 14.62 3.70 -15.79
N ALA A 118 15.60 2.83 -16.00
CA ALA A 118 16.22 2.01 -14.98
C ALA A 118 17.58 2.61 -14.55
N ALA A 119 17.76 2.78 -13.24
CA ALA A 119 18.91 3.43 -12.63
C ALA A 119 19.57 2.54 -11.55
N THR A 120 20.88 2.71 -11.37
CA THR A 120 21.65 2.01 -10.33
C THR A 120 21.50 2.65 -8.96
N GLY A 121 20.93 3.86 -8.88
CA GLY A 121 20.58 4.54 -7.64
C GLY A 121 19.61 3.70 -6.80
N LEU A 122 19.87 3.64 -5.50
CA LEU A 122 18.96 3.00 -4.56
C LEU A 122 17.71 3.86 -4.39
N LEU A 123 16.55 3.22 -4.35
CA LEU A 123 15.36 3.87 -3.82
C LEU A 123 15.50 3.94 -2.31
N ASP A 124 15.83 5.11 -1.77
CA ASP A 124 15.70 5.30 -0.33
C ASP A 124 14.24 5.57 0.01
N ASP A 125 13.52 4.48 0.19
CA ASP A 125 12.13 4.50 0.61
C ASP A 125 11.98 4.39 2.13
N ARG A 126 13.08 4.12 2.87
CA ARG A 126 13.00 3.90 4.32
C ARG A 126 12.75 5.19 5.09
N LEU A 127 13.28 6.32 4.61
CA LEU A 127 13.05 7.62 5.25
C LEU A 127 11.65 8.21 4.98
N LEU A 128 10.98 7.79 3.90
CA LEU A 128 9.69 8.35 3.46
C LEU A 128 8.53 7.35 3.57
N GLY A 129 8.81 6.05 3.59
CA GLY A 129 7.83 4.96 3.50
C GLY A 129 7.28 4.46 4.83
N GLU A 130 7.85 4.86 5.97
CA GLU A 130 7.33 4.49 7.31
C GLU A 130 6.41 5.56 7.92
N VAL A 131 5.92 6.52 7.12
CA VAL A 131 5.00 7.58 7.57
C VAL A 131 3.57 7.21 7.23
N SER A 132 2.64 7.40 8.17
CA SER A 132 1.21 7.14 7.98
C SER A 132 0.63 8.05 6.88
N SER A 133 0.48 7.51 5.66
CA SER A 133 -0.10 8.22 4.52
C SER A 133 -1.63 8.19 4.51
N ASN A 134 -2.24 7.26 5.27
CA ASN A 134 -3.66 7.00 5.25
C ASN A 134 -4.23 6.90 6.67
N ALA A 135 -5.48 7.31 6.82
CA ALA A 135 -6.26 7.14 8.03
C ALA A 135 -7.67 6.70 7.67
N ALA A 136 -8.26 5.84 8.49
CA ALA A 136 -9.65 5.43 8.38
C ALA A 136 -10.32 5.53 9.75
N THR A 137 -11.57 5.95 9.77
CA THR A 137 -12.34 6.09 11.01
C THR A 137 -13.78 5.68 10.76
N ILE A 138 -14.37 5.00 11.73
CA ILE A 138 -15.81 4.74 11.75
C ILE A 138 -16.35 5.07 13.15
N THR A 139 -17.58 5.58 13.19
CA THR A 139 -18.35 5.76 14.41
C THR A 139 -19.69 5.05 14.22
N ALA A 140 -19.99 4.11 15.12
CA ALA A 140 -21.23 3.36 15.07
C ALA A 140 -22.39 4.14 15.69
N ALA A 141 -23.62 3.73 15.38
CA ALA A 141 -24.79 4.19 16.12
C ALA A 141 -24.82 3.56 17.52
N LEU A 142 -25.64 4.13 18.41
CA LEU A 142 -25.85 3.61 19.75
C LEU A 142 -26.32 2.14 19.71
N SER A 143 -25.68 1.30 20.51
CA SER A 143 -26.01 -0.13 20.65
C SER A 143 -25.85 -0.93 19.36
N THR A 144 -24.93 -0.52 18.49
CA THR A 144 -24.59 -1.25 17.25
C THR A 144 -23.12 -1.67 17.23
N ALA A 145 -22.82 -2.74 16.49
CA ALA A 145 -21.43 -3.13 16.24
C ALA A 145 -20.73 -2.13 15.30
N ALA A 146 -19.41 -2.01 15.42
CA ALA A 146 -18.60 -1.22 14.50
C ALA A 146 -17.59 -2.11 13.79
N THR A 147 -17.51 -1.99 12.47
CA THR A 147 -16.47 -2.63 11.67
C THR A 147 -15.69 -1.57 10.91
N LEU A 148 -14.45 -1.31 11.34
CA LEU A 148 -13.52 -0.51 10.56
C LEU A 148 -12.87 -1.41 9.51
N THR A 149 -13.10 -1.11 8.23
CA THR A 149 -12.50 -1.84 7.11
C THR A 149 -11.45 -0.98 6.43
N LEU A 150 -10.21 -1.47 6.41
CA LEU A 150 -9.16 -0.98 5.53
C LEU A 150 -9.25 -1.77 4.23
N THR A 151 -9.66 -1.11 3.14
CA THR A 151 -9.83 -1.73 1.82
C THR A 151 -8.54 -2.39 1.37
N ALA A 152 -8.64 -3.54 0.70
CA ALA A 152 -7.47 -4.26 0.19
C ALA A 152 -6.51 -3.33 -0.58
N PRO A 153 -5.20 -3.34 -0.25
CA PRO A 153 -4.26 -2.35 -0.76
C PRO A 153 -3.86 -2.58 -2.24
N GLY A 154 -4.24 -3.71 -2.84
CA GLY A 154 -3.84 -4.11 -4.18
C GLY A 154 -2.85 -5.29 -4.16
N ALA A 155 -2.66 -5.89 -5.34
CA ALA A 155 -1.76 -7.02 -5.53
C ALA A 155 -0.32 -6.67 -5.12
N GLY A 156 0.33 -7.56 -4.38
CA GLY A 156 1.71 -7.36 -3.91
C GLY A 156 1.87 -6.34 -2.79
N LEU A 157 0.78 -5.76 -2.27
CA LEU A 157 0.80 -4.72 -1.23
C LEU A 157 0.18 -5.21 0.10
N ARG A 158 0.61 -4.60 1.21
CA ARG A 158 0.16 -4.87 2.58
C ARG A 158 -0.18 -3.58 3.31
N HIS A 159 -1.04 -3.69 4.32
CA HIS A 159 -1.21 -2.64 5.32
C HIS A 159 -0.11 -2.70 6.37
N TYR A 160 0.40 -1.53 6.75
CA TYR A 160 1.32 -1.34 7.87
C TYR A 160 0.67 -0.39 8.86
N ILE A 161 0.17 -0.95 9.97
CA ILE A 161 -0.58 -0.20 10.98
C ILE A 161 0.42 0.51 11.90
N THR A 162 0.39 1.84 11.89
CA THR A 162 1.24 2.69 12.73
C THR A 162 0.53 3.15 14.00
N GLY A 163 -0.80 3.10 14.00
CA GLY A 163 -1.62 3.48 15.14
C GLY A 163 -3.03 2.93 15.02
N LEU A 164 -3.60 2.46 16.12
CA LEU A 164 -5.00 2.07 16.20
C LEU A 164 -5.57 2.57 17.53
N ARG A 165 -6.68 3.29 17.45
CA ARG A 165 -7.41 3.84 18.59
C ARG A 165 -8.83 3.29 18.61
N ILE A 166 -9.18 2.67 19.72
CA ILE A 166 -10.48 2.06 19.99
C ILE A 166 -11.11 2.83 21.15
N GLU A 167 -12.23 3.48 20.89
CA GLU A 167 -12.97 4.22 21.90
C GLU A 167 -14.33 3.59 22.14
N ARG A 168 -14.66 3.40 23.41
CA ARG A 168 -15.97 3.02 23.90
C ARG A 168 -16.59 4.20 24.61
N HIS A 169 -17.63 4.78 24.02
CA HIS A 169 -18.40 5.88 24.61
C HIS A 169 -19.64 5.32 25.30
N ALA A 170 -19.78 5.59 26.60
CA ALA A 170 -20.97 5.23 27.37
C ALA A 170 -22.11 6.21 27.06
N ALA A 171 -23.03 5.84 26.18
CA ALA A 171 -24.16 6.69 25.80
C ALA A 171 -25.30 6.65 26.82
N ALA A 172 -25.31 5.66 27.71
CA ALA A 172 -26.09 5.59 28.93
C ALA A 172 -25.25 4.98 30.06
N LEU A 173 -25.79 4.93 31.28
CA LEU A 173 -25.14 4.26 32.42
C LEU A 173 -24.85 2.80 32.07
N LEU A 174 -23.58 2.39 32.17
CA LEU A 174 -23.15 1.01 31.97
C LEU A 174 -23.14 0.27 33.31
N THR A 175 -23.64 -0.96 33.30
CA THR A 175 -23.56 -1.89 34.43
C THR A 175 -22.34 -2.80 34.23
N ALA A 176 -21.63 -3.08 35.32
CA ALA A 176 -20.48 -3.98 35.27
C ALA A 176 -20.89 -5.40 34.85
N GLY A 177 -20.09 -6.01 33.98
CA GLY A 177 -20.21 -7.41 33.55
C GLY A 177 -18.97 -8.21 33.92
N THR A 178 -19.11 -9.53 33.95
CA THR A 178 -18.00 -10.44 34.31
C THR A 178 -17.08 -10.78 33.14
N THR A 179 -17.56 -10.66 31.89
CA THR A 179 -16.76 -10.93 30.69
C THR A 179 -16.29 -9.63 30.04
N PRO A 180 -14.99 -9.50 29.70
CA PRO A 180 -14.51 -8.35 28.95
C PRO A 180 -15.09 -8.34 27.54
N VAL A 181 -15.20 -7.15 26.97
CA VAL A 181 -15.56 -6.99 25.55
C VAL A 181 -14.30 -7.21 24.73
N VAL A 182 -14.39 -8.11 23.75
CA VAL A 182 -13.26 -8.46 22.86
C VAL A 182 -13.48 -7.83 21.49
N ILE A 183 -12.55 -6.99 21.08
CA ILE A 183 -12.45 -6.42 19.73
C ILE A 183 -11.51 -7.31 18.94
N THR A 184 -11.99 -7.85 17.83
CA THR A 184 -11.21 -8.77 16.99
C THR A 184 -10.66 -8.05 15.77
N THR A 185 -9.54 -8.55 15.26
CA THR A 185 -8.99 -8.08 13.99
C THR A 185 -8.89 -9.22 12.99
N THR A 186 -8.96 -8.89 11.72
CA THR A 186 -8.62 -9.81 10.62
C THR A 186 -7.38 -9.31 9.92
N ASN A 187 -6.61 -10.24 9.35
CA ASN A 187 -5.41 -9.94 8.59
C ASN A 187 -4.28 -9.24 9.40
N LEU A 188 -4.37 -9.15 10.73
CA LEU A 188 -3.22 -8.82 11.59
C LEU A 188 -2.55 -10.11 12.09
N PRO A 189 -1.23 -10.08 12.36
CA PRO A 189 -0.48 -11.24 12.83
C PRO A 189 -1.13 -11.89 14.06
N GLY A 190 -1.27 -13.20 14.01
CA GLY A 190 -1.81 -14.00 15.12
C GLY A 190 -3.29 -13.74 15.44
N ALA A 191 -4.04 -13.11 14.53
CA ALA A 191 -5.42 -12.68 14.79
C ALA A 191 -5.54 -11.84 16.06
N LEU A 192 -4.71 -10.79 16.14
CA LEU A 192 -4.63 -9.88 17.28
C LEU A 192 -6.03 -9.45 17.76
N ALA A 193 -6.25 -9.50 19.07
CA ALA A 193 -7.49 -9.09 19.70
C ALA A 193 -7.22 -8.17 20.89
N PHE A 194 -8.17 -7.28 21.17
CA PHE A 194 -8.08 -6.32 22.27
C PHE A 194 -9.22 -6.55 23.24
N SER A 195 -8.88 -6.62 24.52
CA SER A 195 -9.87 -6.75 25.60
C SER A 195 -10.07 -5.40 26.27
N ILE A 196 -11.33 -4.99 26.40
CA ILE A 196 -11.77 -3.82 27.16
C ILE A 196 -12.60 -4.31 28.36
N PRO A 197 -12.37 -3.78 29.58
CA PRO A 197 -13.14 -4.17 30.75
C PRO A 197 -14.62 -3.80 30.57
N MET A 198 -15.52 -4.69 31.00
CA MET A 198 -16.95 -4.38 31.11
C MET A 198 -17.24 -3.74 32.47
N GLU A 199 -16.61 -2.59 32.73
CA GLU A 199 -16.79 -1.85 33.98
C GLU A 199 -18.10 -1.06 34.01
N ALA A 200 -18.58 -0.77 35.22
CA ALA A 200 -19.66 0.19 35.39
C ALA A 200 -19.13 1.59 35.04
N ALA A 201 -19.90 2.36 34.28
CA ALA A 201 -19.44 3.66 33.80
C ALA A 201 -20.61 4.64 33.67
N ALA A 202 -20.41 5.89 34.09
CA ALA A 202 -21.41 6.93 33.97
C ALA A 202 -21.66 7.30 32.49
N GLN A 203 -22.87 7.77 32.19
CA GLN A 203 -23.17 8.32 30.87
C GLN A 203 -22.22 9.46 30.53
N GLY A 204 -21.74 9.50 29.28
CA GLY A 204 -20.79 10.47 28.77
C GLY A 204 -19.31 10.12 29.03
N SER A 205 -19.03 9.02 29.73
CA SER A 205 -17.64 8.56 29.93
C SER A 205 -17.09 7.88 28.66
N VAL A 206 -15.76 7.94 28.51
CA VAL A 206 -15.04 7.34 27.40
C VAL A 206 -13.93 6.45 27.94
N TYR A 207 -13.90 5.21 27.47
CA TYR A 207 -12.75 4.33 27.63
C TYR A 207 -11.98 4.28 26.32
N GLU A 208 -10.67 4.50 26.38
CA GLU A 208 -9.79 4.47 25.21
C GLU A 208 -8.74 3.37 25.35
N LYS A 209 -8.60 2.59 24.28
CA LYS A 209 -7.47 1.70 24.06
C LYS A 209 -6.75 2.14 22.80
N SER A 210 -5.54 2.66 22.94
CA SER A 210 -4.65 2.92 21.81
C SER A 210 -3.54 1.87 21.73
N ILE A 211 -3.07 1.62 20.51
CA ILE A 211 -1.78 1.01 20.25
C ILE A 211 -0.99 1.90 19.30
N ASP A 212 0.21 2.24 19.71
CA ASP A 212 1.14 3.07 18.97
C ASP A 212 2.50 2.34 18.96
N PRO A 213 2.62 1.28 18.14
CA PRO A 213 3.81 0.43 18.17
C PRO A 213 5.02 1.21 17.63
N ALA A 214 6.19 1.02 18.25
CA ALA A 214 7.43 1.66 17.82
C ALA A 214 7.84 1.30 16.37
N ARG A 215 7.31 0.20 15.84
CA ARG A 215 7.37 -0.18 14.43
C ARG A 215 5.99 -0.61 13.98
N ALA A 216 5.65 -0.29 12.73
CA ALA A 216 4.34 -0.62 12.21
C ALA A 216 4.04 -2.13 12.25
N ILE A 217 2.80 -2.50 12.57
CA ILE A 217 2.34 -3.88 12.53
C ILE A 217 1.96 -4.21 11.09
N MET A 218 2.70 -5.13 10.48
CA MET A 218 2.45 -5.58 9.11
C MET A 218 1.27 -6.56 9.05
N ALA A 219 0.37 -6.36 8.09
CA ALA A 219 -0.70 -7.31 7.81
C ALA A 219 -0.18 -8.68 7.31
N SER A 220 -0.90 -9.75 7.64
CA SER A 220 -0.46 -11.14 7.42
C SER A 220 -0.58 -11.61 5.96
N ALA A 221 -1.58 -11.15 5.24
CA ALA A 221 -1.83 -11.45 3.83
C ALA A 221 -1.81 -10.17 2.98
N GLN A 222 -1.20 -10.28 1.80
CA GLN A 222 -1.24 -9.24 0.77
C GLN A 222 -2.62 -9.15 0.13
N ASN A 223 -2.94 -7.99 -0.46
CA ASN A 223 -4.17 -7.75 -1.20
C ASN A 223 -5.46 -8.18 -0.45
N THR A 224 -5.44 -8.13 0.88
CA THR A 224 -6.53 -8.57 1.73
C THR A 224 -6.92 -7.41 2.63
N ALA A 225 -8.22 -7.17 2.75
CA ALA A 225 -8.73 -6.14 3.64
C ALA A 225 -8.33 -6.45 5.10
N THR A 226 -8.05 -5.41 5.88
CA THR A 226 -7.81 -5.53 7.33
C THR A 226 -9.04 -4.97 8.02
N THR A 227 -9.69 -5.76 8.88
CA THR A 227 -10.86 -5.29 9.63
C THR A 227 -10.57 -5.26 11.11
N ILE A 228 -11.13 -4.26 11.80
CA ILE A 228 -11.18 -4.18 13.26
C ILE A 228 -12.66 -4.15 13.63
N VAL A 229 -13.11 -5.13 14.39
CA VAL A 229 -14.53 -5.36 14.69
C VAL A 229 -14.77 -5.20 16.17
N ALA A 230 -15.45 -4.12 16.55
CA ALA A 230 -16.00 -3.97 17.88
C ALA A 230 -17.41 -4.59 17.90
N PRO A 231 -17.68 -5.53 18.82
CA PRO A 231 -18.95 -6.24 18.85
C PRO A 231 -20.08 -5.30 19.27
N LEU A 232 -21.32 -5.73 19.01
CA LEU A 232 -22.48 -5.04 19.56
C LEU A 232 -22.38 -5.02 21.09
N THR A 233 -22.52 -3.84 21.68
CA THR A 233 -22.61 -3.65 23.13
C THR A 233 -23.71 -2.64 23.38
N THR A 234 -24.67 -3.00 24.23
CA THR A 234 -25.80 -2.11 24.53
C THR A 234 -25.33 -0.86 25.25
N SER A 235 -26.02 0.25 25.03
CA SER A 235 -25.71 1.55 25.66
C SER A 235 -24.33 2.12 25.32
N VAL A 236 -23.66 1.56 24.31
CA VAL A 236 -22.32 1.95 23.87
C VAL A 236 -22.36 2.51 22.46
N ILE A 237 -21.54 3.54 22.21
CA ILE A 237 -21.14 3.99 20.87
C ILE A 237 -19.66 3.65 20.70
N TRP A 238 -19.33 2.96 19.60
CA TRP A 238 -17.96 2.64 19.24
C TRP A 238 -17.39 3.67 18.27
N ARG A 239 -16.16 4.11 18.51
CA ARG A 239 -15.36 4.83 17.53
C ARG A 239 -14.02 4.14 17.35
N LEU A 240 -13.75 3.73 16.11
CA LEU A 240 -12.52 3.02 15.74
C LEU A 240 -11.77 3.87 14.74
N SER A 241 -10.48 4.13 15.00
CA SER A 241 -9.61 4.89 14.11
C SER A 241 -8.30 4.15 13.89
N ALA A 242 -7.83 4.04 12.65
CA ALA A 242 -6.54 3.46 12.32
C ALA A 242 -5.74 4.42 11.43
N THR A 243 -4.46 4.58 11.73
CA THR A 243 -3.47 5.25 10.88
C THR A 243 -2.53 4.20 10.34
N PHE A 244 -2.22 4.27 9.05
CA PHE A 244 -1.45 3.26 8.36
C PHE A 244 -0.80 3.80 7.09
N TYR A 245 0.10 3.00 6.53
CA TYR A 245 0.58 3.15 5.16
C TYR A 245 0.49 1.82 4.43
N VAL A 246 0.73 1.87 3.12
CA VAL A 246 0.71 0.71 2.24
C VAL A 246 2.07 0.60 1.55
N ALA A 247 2.64 -0.60 1.59
CA ALA A 247 3.92 -0.93 0.95
C ALA A 247 3.97 -2.43 0.58
N PRO A 248 4.94 -2.86 -0.25
CA PRO A 248 5.11 -4.26 -0.66
C PRO A 248 5.40 -5.28 0.45
#